data_AF-A0AAX3QNM5-F1
#
_entry.id   AF-A0AAX3QNM5-F1
#
_cell.length_a   1.000
_cell.length_b   1.000
_cell.length_c   1.000
_cell.angle_alpha   90.00
_cell.angle_beta   90.00
_cell.angle_gamma   90.00
#
_symmetry.space_group_name_H-M   'P 1'
#
loop_
_entity.id
_entity.type
_entity.pdbx_description
1 polymer ?
#
loop_
_entity_poly.entity_id
_entity_poly.type
_entity_poly.pdbx_seq_one_letter_code
_entity_poly.pdbx_strand_id
1 'polypeptide(L)' 'MVKVVTEMKQLFQKLYNHIEITLLVLLSISFVTGMYMMMNKAGGPTTMDYVAQVIIVLIIIVDIVFLISDRKKENSK' A
#
# COMPACT_ATOMS: atom_id res chain seq x y z
N MET A 1 -30.83 -7.87 1.16
CA MET A 1 -29.81 -7.83 0.10
C MET A 1 -29.52 -6.43 -0.41
N VAL A 2 -30.52 -5.60 -0.76
CA VAL A 2 -30.30 -4.25 -1.32
C VAL A 2 -29.46 -3.32 -0.43
N LYS A 3 -29.67 -3.33 0.89
CA LYS A 3 -28.94 -2.48 1.84
C LYS A 3 -27.42 -2.75 1.85
N VAL A 4 -27.02 -4.02 1.79
CA VAL A 4 -25.61 -4.46 1.79
C VAL A 4 -24.91 -4.03 0.50
N VAL A 5 -25.61 -4.09 -0.64
CA VAL A 5 -25.07 -3.66 -1.94
C VAL A 5 -24.82 -2.15 -1.97
N THR A 6 -25.73 -1.35 -1.38
CA THR A 6 -25.56 0.10 -1.28
C THR A 6 -24.38 0.48 -0.38
N GLU A 7 -24.21 -0.20 0.76
CA GLU A 7 -23.07 0.04 1.65
C GLU A 7 -21.74 -0.38 1.03
N MET A 8 -21.69 -1.52 0.33
CA MET A 8 -20.50 -1.91 -0.42
C MET A 8 -20.13 -0.88 -1.49
N LYS A 9 -21.12 -0.39 -2.26
CA LYS A 9 -20.87 0.66 -3.26
C LYS A 9 -20.26 1.92 -2.63
N GLN A 10 -20.78 2.38 -1.50
CA GLN A 10 -20.22 3.54 -0.80
C GLN A 10 -18.79 3.31 -0.31
N LEU A 11 -18.49 2.13 0.23
CA LEU A 11 -17.13 1.77 0.64
C LEU A 11 -16.16 1.74 -0.54
N PHE A 12 -16.52 1.10 -1.65
CA PHE A 12 -15.71 1.07 -2.87
C PHE A 12 -15.52 2.47 -3.48
N GLN A 13 -16.55 3.31 -3.45
CA GLN A 13 -16.46 4.67 -3.97
C GLN A 13 -15.53 5.55 -3.11
N LYS A 14 -15.55 5.35 -1.79
CA LYS A 14 -14.63 6.03 -0.86
C LYS A 14 -13.19 5.52 -1.00
N LEU A 15 -13.00 4.22 -1.23
CA LEU A 15 -11.71 3.61 -1.57
C LEU A 15 -11.19 4.15 -2.92
N TYR A 16 -12.06 4.31 -3.91
CA TYR A 16 -11.69 4.80 -5.23
C TYR A 16 -11.25 6.27 -5.21
N ASN A 17 -11.92 7.11 -4.43
CA ASN A 17 -11.53 8.51 -4.22
C ASN A 17 -10.18 8.67 -3.51
N HIS A 18 -9.74 7.66 -2.77
CA HIS A 18 -8.46 7.64 -2.07
C HIS A 18 -7.63 6.42 -2.49
N ILE A 19 -7.74 6.02 -3.76
CA ILE A 19 -7.17 4.75 -4.23
C ILE A 19 -5.65 4.70 -4.08
N GLU A 20 -5.00 5.84 -4.29
CA GLU A 20 -3.56 6.04 -4.13
C GLU A 20 -3.14 5.82 -2.66
N ILE A 21 -3.83 6.47 -1.71
CA ILE A 21 -3.58 6.30 -0.27
C ILE A 21 -3.90 4.87 0.18
N THR A 22 -4.99 4.30 -0.32
CA THR A 22 -5.41 2.94 -0.01
C THR A 22 -4.38 1.92 -0.47
N LEU A 23 -3.86 2.08 -1.69
CA LEU A 23 -2.78 1.26 -2.25
C LEU A 23 -1.51 1.38 -1.41
N LEU A 24 -1.12 2.59 -1.03
CA LEU A 24 0.05 2.83 -0.19
C LEU A 24 -0.06 2.14 1.17
N VAL A 25 -1.24 2.20 1.80
CA VAL A 25 -1.53 1.51 3.07
C VAL A 25 -1.46 -0.01 2.88
N LEU A 26 -2.06 -0.54 1.82
CA LEU A 26 -2.04 -1.97 1.53
C LEU A 26 -0.62 -2.47 1.29
N LEU A 27 0.18 -1.72 0.53
CA LEU A 27 1.58 -2.01 0.24
C LEU A 27 2.44 -1.97 1.52
N SER A 28 2.17 -1.03 2.42
CA SER A 28 2.83 -0.96 3.72
C SER A 28 2.50 -2.17 4.61
N ILE A 29 1.24 -2.62 4.61
CA ILE A 29 0.84 -3.85 5.31
C ILE A 29 1.53 -5.07 4.69
N SER A 30 1.62 -5.15 3.37
CA SER A 30 2.35 -6.21 2.67
C SER A 30 3.84 -6.24 3.02
N PHE A 31 4.49 -5.08 3.15
CA PHE A 31 5.88 -4.96 3.59
C PHE A 31 6.08 -5.56 4.99
N VAL A 32 5.29 -5.12 5.98
CA VAL A 32 5.37 -5.61 7.36
C VAL A 32 5.06 -7.10 7.44
N THR A 33 4.04 -7.56 6.71
CA THR A 33 3.68 -8.98 6.66
C THR A 33 4.80 -9.82 6.05
N GLY A 34 5.44 -9.33 4.98
CA GLY A 34 6.60 -9.99 4.39
C GLY A 34 7.78 -10.08 5.37
N MET A 35 8.03 -9.02 6.14
CA MET A 35 9.09 -9.01 7.16
C MET A 35 8.80 -10.04 8.26
N TYR A 36 7.55 -10.14 8.71
CA TYR A 36 7.12 -11.13 9.69
C TYR A 36 7.29 -12.57 9.17
N MET A 37 6.91 -12.83 7.92
CA MET A 37 7.12 -14.14 7.30
C MET A 37 8.60 -14.48 7.16
N MET A 38 9.45 -13.51 6.82
CA MET A 38 10.89 -13.69 6.75
C MET A 38 11.52 -14.04 8.09
N MET A 39 11.07 -13.40 9.17
CA MET A 39 11.55 -13.68 10.53
C MET A 39 11.12 -15.07 11.02
N ASN A 40 9.95 -15.54 10.61
CA ASN A 40 9.39 -16.82 11.03
C ASN A 40 9.70 -17.98 10.07
N LYS A 41 10.41 -17.73 8.98
CA LYS A 41 10.77 -18.74 7.97
C LYS A 41 11.79 -19.72 8.55
N ALA A 42 11.48 -21.01 8.49
CA ALA A 42 12.44 -22.06 8.84
C ALA A 42 13.63 -22.02 7.87
N GLY A 43 14.83 -21.80 8.41
CA GLY A 43 16.06 -21.55 7.64
C GLY A 43 16.47 -20.07 7.55
N GLY A 44 15.68 -19.17 8.12
CA GLY A 44 15.95 -17.73 8.15
C GLY A 44 15.68 -17.03 6.80
N PRO A 45 15.81 -15.71 6.77
CA PRO A 45 15.61 -14.91 5.56
C PRO A 45 16.70 -15.17 4.52
N THR A 46 16.29 -15.42 3.28
CA THR A 46 17.19 -15.61 2.15
C THR A 46 17.52 -14.29 1.47
N THR A 47 18.60 -14.24 0.68
CA THR A 47 18.98 -13.04 -0.08
C THR A 47 17.86 -12.55 -1.00
N MET A 48 17.08 -13.46 -1.60
CA MET A 48 15.92 -13.09 -2.43
C MET A 48 14.82 -12.40 -1.63
N ASP A 49 14.59 -12.85 -0.39
CA ASP A 49 13.58 -12.25 0.48
C ASP A 49 13.96 -10.78 0.78
N TYR A 50 15.24 -10.48 1.03
CA TYR A 50 15.72 -9.11 1.19
C TYR A 50 15.62 -8.28 -0.09
N VAL A 51 15.93 -8.85 -1.25
CA VAL A 51 15.79 -8.17 -2.55
C VAL A 51 14.33 -7.77 -2.78
N ALA A 52 13.38 -8.66 -2.49
CA ALA A 52 11.95 -8.36 -2.60
C ALA A 52 11.54 -7.20 -1.66
N GLN A 53 12.00 -7.22 -0.41
CA GLN A 53 11.74 -6.14 0.55
C GLN A 53 12.31 -4.80 0.09
N VAL A 54 13.53 -4.77 -0.46
CA VAL A 54 14.16 -3.55 -0.99
C VAL A 54 13.35 -2.97 -2.14
N ILE A 55 12.84 -3.81 -3.05
CA ILE A 55 11.99 -3.36 -4.16
C ILE A 55 10.68 -2.75 -3.63
N ILE A 56 10.03 -3.41 -2.67
CA ILE A 56 8.78 -2.91 -2.07
C ILE A 56 9.00 -1.56 -1.39
N VAL A 57 10.09 -1.40 -0.64
CA VAL A 57 10.46 -0.11 -0.01
C VAL A 57 10.67 0.99 -1.04
N LEU A 58 11.38 0.69 -2.13
CA LEU A 58 11.60 1.64 -3.21
C LEU A 58 10.28 2.11 -3.83
N ILE A 59 9.35 1.19 -4.07
CA ILE A 59 8.02 1.52 -4.59
C ILE A 59 7.27 2.44 -3.61
N ILE A 60 7.25 2.11 -2.31
CA ILE A 60 6.61 2.94 -1.28
C ILE A 60 7.17 4.36 -1.26
N ILE A 61 8.50 4.53 -1.33
CA ILE A 61 9.14 5.86 -1.30
C ILE A 61 8.75 6.67 -2.54
N VAL A 62 8.81 6.06 -3.74
CA VAL A 62 8.43 6.73 -4.99
C VAL A 62 6.96 7.16 -4.95
N ASP A 63 6.08 6.27 -4.47
CA ASP A 63 4.65 6.51 -4.36
C ASP A 63 4.33 7.68 -3.40
N ILE A 64 5.02 7.76 -2.26
CA ILE A 64 4.91 8.90 -1.31
C ILE A 64 5.39 10.21 -1.94
N VAL A 65 6.52 10.20 -2.64
CA VAL A 65 7.06 11.41 -3.30
C VAL A 65 6.10 11.90 -4.38
N PHE A 66 5.49 10.99 -5.11
CA PHE A 66 4.49 11.30 -6.13
C PHE A 66 3.22 11.89 -5.50
N LEU A 67 2.70 11.25 -4.43
CA LEU A 67 1.55 11.73 -3.68
C LEU A 67 1.75 13.14 -3.11
N ILE A 68 2.91 13.42 -2.52
CA ILE A 68 3.24 14.76 -1.98
C ILE A 68 3.33 15.78 -3.12
N SER A 69 3.90 15.40 -4.25
CA SER A 69 4.02 16.28 -5.42
C SER A 69 2.66 16.63 -6.02
N ASP A 70 1.74 15.66 -6.09
CA ASP A 70 0.38 15.86 -6.58
C ASP A 70 -0.43 16.75 -5.62
N ARG A 71 -0.39 16.45 -4.32
CA ARG A 71 -1.02 17.27 -3.25
C ARG A 71 -0.52 18.71 -3.20
N LYS A 72 0.77 18.94 -3.49
CA LYS A 72 1.36 20.28 -3.59
C LYS A 72 0.88 21.02 -4.83
N LYS A 73 0.58 20.30 -5.91
CA LYS A 73 0.02 20.84 -7.16
C LYS A 73 -1.45 21.23 -7.01
N GLU A 74 -2.21 20.48 -6.20
CA GLU A 74 -3.62 20.76 -5.89
C GLU A 74 -3.80 21.96 -4.95
N ASN A 75 -2.92 22.13 -3.94
CA ASN A 75 -2.94 23.28 -3.01
C ASN A 75 -2.40 24.60 -3.59
N SER A 76 -1.85 24.59 -4.81
CA SER A 76 -1.31 25.80 -5.47
C SER A 76 -2.31 26.44 -6.45
N LYS A 77 -3.54 25.92 -6.55
CA LYS A 77 -4.67 26.53 -7.26
C LYS A 77 -5.58 27.27 -6.28
#